data_AF-A0A1H3AGK1-F1
#
_entry.id   AF-A0A1H3AGK1-F1
#
_cell.length_a   1.000
_cell.length_b   1.000
_cell.length_c   1.000
_cell.angle_alpha   90.00
_cell.angle_beta   90.00
_cell.angle_gamma   90.00
#
_symmetry.space_group_name_H-M   'P 1'
#
loop_
_entity.id
_entity.type
_entity.pdbx_description
1 polymer ?
#
loop_
_entity_poly.entity_id
_entity_poly.type
_entity_poly.pdbx_seq_one_letter_code
_entity_poly.pdbx_strand_id
1 'polypeptide(L)'
;MSTLTKPERIRSRENIQNIREESGHSCEYIDLATGERCSHPAEGEPHHIRTRGAGGDDRRENLIHLCGWHHRLFHDGNLDRNELIAVVAKREGLTPEEVADILKLSYQSPPAQPAPQPKVEELLQAYIQIDEQEQETRFVKGQLLDAMLAAGAKQKFLSSQIGISPAQIRELVHVYRTFPTPESRIPSLSWYHHRVASHSNQPAVLLAKANDESLSTRDLRKVILEQEGDGEIVKQEEDQEQKKAQRLLASVQKMLATGGEAAKWLENELKQLLKEEQN
;
A
#
# COMPACT_ATOMS: atom_id res chain seq x y z
N MET A 1 -27.45 57.57 23.23
CA MET A 1 -27.27 56.92 21.92
C MET A 1 -25.79 56.99 21.56
N SER A 2 -25.05 55.90 21.71
CA SER A 2 -23.63 55.87 21.34
C SER A 2 -23.55 55.95 19.82
N THR A 3 -23.01 57.04 19.29
CA THR A 3 -22.79 57.21 17.85
C THR A 3 -21.85 56.10 17.39
N LEU A 4 -22.34 55.21 16.54
CA LEU A 4 -21.52 54.21 15.85
C LEU A 4 -20.61 54.96 14.86
N THR A 5 -19.48 55.46 15.34
CA THR A 5 -18.42 55.98 14.47
C THR A 5 -17.87 54.83 13.65
N LYS A 6 -18.02 54.92 12.32
CA LYS A 6 -17.45 53.96 11.39
C LYS A 6 -15.93 53.90 11.63
N PRO A 7 -15.34 52.71 11.83
CA PRO A 7 -13.90 52.60 12.06
C PRO A 7 -13.13 53.23 10.90
N GLU A 8 -12.03 53.90 11.24
CA GLU A 8 -11.11 54.44 10.25
C GLU A 8 -10.52 53.29 9.44
N ARG A 9 -10.59 53.41 8.11
CA ARG A 9 -10.13 52.37 7.18
C ARG A 9 -8.79 52.78 6.61
N ILE A 10 -7.84 51.85 6.59
CA ILE A 10 -6.58 52.01 5.87
C ILE A 10 -6.89 52.20 4.38
N ARG A 11 -6.49 53.32 3.81
CA ARG A 11 -6.56 53.59 2.37
C ARG A 11 -5.14 53.70 1.84
N SER A 12 -4.67 52.68 1.13
CA SER A 12 -3.28 52.58 0.69
C SER A 12 -3.21 52.28 -0.80
N ARG A 13 -2.99 53.33 -1.59
CA ARG A 13 -2.67 53.17 -3.02
C ARG A 13 -1.37 52.41 -3.24
N GLU A 14 -0.43 52.56 -2.30
CA GLU A 14 0.84 51.82 -2.29
C GLU A 14 0.60 50.32 -2.18
N ASN A 15 -0.19 49.86 -1.20
CA ASN A 15 -0.51 48.43 -1.06
C ASN A 15 -1.21 47.89 -2.31
N ILE A 16 -2.18 48.64 -2.84
CA ILE A 16 -2.88 48.28 -4.08
C ILE A 16 -1.89 48.07 -5.22
N GLN A 17 -0.94 48.98 -5.39
CA GLN A 17 0.04 48.91 -6.46
C GLN A 17 1.06 47.77 -6.23
N ASN A 18 1.55 47.61 -5.00
CA ASN A 18 2.48 46.55 -4.63
C ASN A 18 1.89 45.16 -4.91
N ILE A 19 0.63 44.91 -4.55
CA ILE A 19 -0.03 43.63 -4.86
C ILE A 19 -0.11 43.37 -6.38
N ARG A 20 -0.35 44.40 -7.19
CA ARG A 20 -0.40 44.25 -8.66
C ARG A 20 0.98 43.92 -9.24
N GLU A 21 2.02 44.56 -8.72
CA GLU A 21 3.41 44.36 -9.16
C GLU A 21 3.96 42.99 -8.72
N GLU A 22 3.76 42.62 -7.45
CA GLU A 22 4.20 41.34 -6.89
C GLU A 22 3.48 40.15 -7.55
N SER A 23 2.20 40.32 -7.93
CA SER A 23 1.48 39.28 -8.68
C SER A 23 1.89 39.23 -10.15
N GLY A 24 2.71 40.16 -10.64
CA GLY A 24 3.10 40.27 -12.04
C GLY A 24 1.89 40.52 -12.96
N HIS A 25 0.88 41.25 -12.47
CA HIS A 25 -0.42 41.43 -13.14
C HIS A 25 -1.13 40.13 -13.51
N SER A 26 -0.85 39.04 -12.78
CA SER A 26 -1.50 37.74 -12.96
C SER A 26 -2.39 37.39 -11.77
N CYS A 27 -3.37 36.52 -12.02
CA CYS A 27 -4.28 36.00 -11.00
C CYS A 27 -3.50 35.28 -9.89
N GLU A 28 -3.84 35.56 -8.63
CA GLU A 28 -3.23 34.92 -7.47
C GLU A 28 -3.94 33.63 -7.04
N TYR A 29 -5.15 33.38 -7.56
CA TYR A 29 -5.91 32.17 -7.20
C TYR A 29 -5.12 30.88 -7.50
N ILE A 30 -5.12 29.98 -6.52
CA ILE A 30 -4.55 28.63 -6.60
C ILE A 30 -5.70 27.64 -6.38
N ASP A 31 -5.87 26.71 -7.31
CA ASP A 31 -6.83 25.64 -7.16
C ASP A 31 -6.39 24.68 -6.05
N LEU A 32 -7.23 24.46 -5.03
CA LEU A 32 -6.87 23.59 -3.90
C LEU A 32 -6.78 22.11 -4.27
N ALA A 33 -7.45 21.66 -5.33
CA ALA A 33 -7.42 20.27 -5.76
C ALA A 33 -6.16 19.96 -6.58
N THR A 34 -5.73 20.86 -7.46
CA THR A 34 -4.54 20.65 -8.30
C THR A 34 -3.27 21.30 -7.75
N GLY A 35 -3.40 22.29 -6.86
CA GLY A 35 -2.29 23.12 -6.40
C GLY A 35 -1.76 24.09 -7.46
N GLU A 36 -2.40 24.18 -8.62
CA GLU A 36 -1.96 25.02 -9.73
C GLU A 36 -2.48 26.46 -9.60
N ARG A 37 -1.58 27.43 -9.85
CA ARG A 37 -1.94 28.84 -9.91
C ARG A 37 -2.59 29.16 -11.27
N CYS A 38 -3.66 29.94 -11.24
CA CYS A 38 -4.29 30.44 -12.45
C CYS A 38 -3.31 31.28 -13.30
N SER A 39 -3.24 31.00 -14.61
CA SER A 39 -2.36 31.69 -15.56
C SER A 39 -2.97 32.94 -16.21
N HIS A 40 -4.23 33.27 -15.90
CA HIS A 40 -4.92 34.39 -16.54
C HIS A 40 -4.44 35.75 -16.00
N PRO A 41 -4.38 36.80 -16.85
CA PRO A 41 -4.06 38.14 -16.40
C PRO A 41 -5.15 38.70 -15.47
N ALA A 42 -4.71 39.52 -14.51
CA ALA A 42 -5.56 40.30 -13.62
C ALA A 42 -5.38 41.78 -13.98
N GLU A 43 -6.33 42.32 -14.74
CA GLU A 43 -6.25 43.69 -15.29
C GLU A 43 -6.81 44.75 -14.34
N GLY A 44 -7.60 44.33 -13.34
CA GLY A 44 -8.33 45.21 -12.42
C GLY A 44 -7.52 45.69 -11.21
N GLU A 45 -8.24 46.31 -10.26
CA GLU A 45 -7.71 46.49 -8.91
C GLU A 45 -7.80 45.18 -8.11
N PRO A 46 -6.89 44.93 -7.16
CA PRO A 46 -7.00 43.82 -6.24
C PRO A 46 -8.35 43.82 -5.52
N HIS A 47 -8.92 42.62 -5.38
CA HIS A 47 -10.19 42.36 -4.76
C HIS A 47 -10.07 42.38 -3.24
N HIS A 48 -11.08 42.92 -2.55
CA HIS A 48 -11.17 42.89 -1.08
C HIS A 48 -11.88 41.63 -0.58
N ILE A 49 -11.15 40.72 0.08
CA ILE A 49 -11.71 39.49 0.67
C ILE A 49 -12.84 39.80 1.67
N ARG A 50 -12.60 40.77 2.56
CA ARG A 50 -13.64 41.45 3.33
C ARG A 50 -14.05 42.71 2.58
N THR A 51 -15.31 42.76 2.15
CA THR A 51 -15.81 43.88 1.35
C THR A 51 -15.68 45.24 2.06
N ARG A 52 -15.48 46.30 1.29
CA ARG A 52 -15.43 47.69 1.79
C ARG A 52 -16.69 48.08 2.58
N GLY A 53 -17.85 47.56 2.19
CA GLY A 53 -19.13 47.78 2.87
C GLY A 53 -19.17 47.17 4.28
N ALA A 54 -18.55 46.00 4.44
CA ALA A 54 -18.43 45.29 5.72
C ALA A 54 -17.25 45.78 6.59
N GLY A 55 -16.59 46.87 6.20
CA GLY A 55 -15.46 47.45 6.94
C GLY A 55 -14.07 46.96 6.52
N GLY A 56 -13.95 46.25 5.40
CA GLY A 56 -12.64 45.94 4.83
C GLY A 56 -11.91 47.18 4.32
N ASP A 57 -10.59 47.14 4.44
CA ASP A 57 -9.66 48.22 4.10
C ASP A 57 -8.56 47.73 3.15
N ASP A 58 -7.64 48.61 2.75
CA ASP A 58 -6.60 48.33 1.74
C ASP A 58 -5.30 47.75 2.38
N ARG A 59 -5.40 47.03 3.50
CA ARG A 59 -4.26 46.26 4.05
C ARG A 59 -3.96 45.07 3.14
N ARG A 60 -2.71 44.61 3.14
CA ARG A 60 -2.24 43.56 2.23
C ARG A 60 -3.03 42.25 2.41
N GLU A 61 -3.30 41.86 3.65
CA GLU A 61 -4.02 40.65 4.02
C GLU A 61 -5.47 40.64 3.51
N ASN A 62 -6.04 41.81 3.21
CA ASN A 62 -7.39 41.92 2.68
C ASN A 62 -7.44 41.96 1.14
N LEU A 63 -6.29 42.06 0.47
CA LEU A 63 -6.19 42.28 -0.97
C LEU A 63 -5.67 41.03 -1.70
N ILE A 64 -6.38 40.63 -2.75
CA ILE A 64 -5.98 39.54 -3.64
C ILE A 64 -6.27 39.92 -5.10
N HIS A 65 -5.29 39.74 -5.98
CA HIS A 65 -5.41 40.08 -7.40
C HIS A 65 -6.02 38.91 -8.17
N LEU A 66 -7.26 39.10 -8.66
CA LEU A 66 -8.02 38.05 -9.36
C LEU A 66 -8.23 38.43 -10.82
N CYS A 67 -8.19 37.45 -11.73
CA CYS A 67 -8.67 37.64 -13.10
C CYS A 67 -10.19 37.87 -13.12
N GLY A 68 -10.71 38.38 -14.23
CA GLY A 68 -12.15 38.67 -14.36
C GLY A 68 -13.06 37.47 -14.08
N TRP A 69 -12.60 36.25 -14.38
CA TRP A 69 -13.32 35.01 -14.12
C TRP A 69 -13.40 34.68 -12.62
N HIS A 70 -12.27 34.55 -11.92
CA HIS A 70 -12.25 34.30 -10.47
C HIS A 70 -12.87 35.42 -9.66
N HIS A 71 -12.70 36.67 -10.09
CA HIS A 71 -13.36 37.82 -9.49
C HIS A 71 -14.88 37.66 -9.53
N ARG A 72 -15.43 37.24 -10.68
CA ARG A 72 -16.87 36.98 -10.83
C ARG A 72 -17.32 35.77 -10.01
N LEU A 73 -16.59 34.66 -10.03
CA LEU A 73 -16.94 33.46 -9.24
C LEU A 73 -17.09 33.78 -7.76
N PHE A 74 -16.21 34.61 -7.21
CA PHE A 74 -16.31 35.03 -5.81
C PHE A 74 -17.59 35.82 -5.52
N HIS A 75 -17.93 36.81 -6.36
CA HIS A 75 -19.18 37.57 -6.19
C HIS A 75 -20.43 36.72 -6.41
N ASP A 76 -20.35 35.74 -7.29
CA ASP A 76 -21.44 34.80 -7.57
C ASP A 76 -21.56 33.71 -6.48
N GLY A 77 -20.66 33.66 -5.49
CA GLY A 77 -20.66 32.68 -4.40
C GLY A 77 -20.15 31.29 -4.78
N ASN A 78 -19.52 31.17 -5.95
CA ASN A 78 -18.96 29.91 -6.49
C ASN A 78 -17.47 29.73 -6.16
N LEU A 79 -16.89 30.65 -5.39
CA LEU A 79 -15.53 30.58 -4.89
C LEU A 79 -15.55 30.86 -3.40
N ASP A 80 -15.07 29.91 -2.58
CA ASP A 80 -15.10 30.07 -1.13
C ASP A 80 -14.07 31.12 -0.69
N ARG A 81 -14.51 31.99 0.21
CA ARG A 81 -13.65 32.99 0.86
C ARG A 81 -12.46 32.34 1.58
N ASN A 82 -12.64 31.16 2.17
CA ASN A 82 -11.57 30.44 2.85
C ASN A 82 -10.40 30.10 1.92
N GLU A 83 -10.68 29.87 0.64
CA GLU A 83 -9.64 29.62 -0.37
C GLU A 83 -8.81 30.88 -0.62
N LEU A 84 -9.47 32.05 -0.74
CA LEU A 84 -8.78 33.33 -0.91
C LEU A 84 -7.94 33.69 0.31
N ILE A 85 -8.46 33.41 1.51
CA ILE A 85 -7.73 33.59 2.77
C ILE A 85 -6.46 32.72 2.78
N ALA A 86 -6.55 31.46 2.36
CA ALA A 86 -5.40 30.56 2.31
C ALA A 86 -4.31 31.04 1.32
N VAL A 87 -4.73 31.54 0.15
CA VAL A 87 -3.80 32.12 -0.83
C VAL A 87 -3.06 33.33 -0.26
N VAL A 88 -3.79 34.27 0.35
CA VAL A 88 -3.18 35.48 0.93
C VAL A 88 -2.32 35.16 2.14
N ALA A 89 -2.75 34.23 2.99
CA ALA A 89 -1.96 33.76 4.13
C ALA A 89 -0.59 33.24 3.68
N LYS A 90 -0.56 32.40 2.63
CA LYS A 90 0.69 31.92 2.03
C LYS A 90 1.58 33.05 1.51
N ARG A 91 1.01 34.07 0.87
CA ARG A 91 1.76 35.23 0.35
C ARG A 91 2.36 36.08 1.46
N GLU A 92 1.59 36.35 2.51
CA GLU A 92 2.00 37.20 3.63
C GLU A 92 2.82 36.44 4.70
N GLY A 93 3.01 35.12 4.54
CA GLY A 93 3.75 34.29 5.50
C GLY A 93 3.01 34.09 6.83
N LEU A 94 1.68 34.11 6.80
CA LEU A 94 0.78 33.96 7.94
C LEU A 94 0.00 32.64 7.84
N THR A 95 -0.66 32.23 8.92
CA THR A 95 -1.67 31.16 8.83
C THR A 95 -3.02 31.70 8.32
N PRO A 96 -3.87 30.86 7.71
CA PRO A 96 -5.21 31.26 7.31
C PRO A 96 -6.06 31.80 8.47
N GLU A 97 -5.88 31.25 9.67
CA GLU A 97 -6.55 31.69 10.90
C GLU A 97 -6.10 33.11 11.29
N GLU A 98 -4.80 33.41 11.23
CA GLU A 98 -4.27 34.75 11.52
C GLU A 98 -4.83 35.80 10.55
N VAL A 99 -4.87 35.47 9.25
CA VAL A 99 -5.49 36.36 8.25
C VAL A 99 -6.97 36.56 8.54
N ALA A 100 -7.71 35.49 8.85
CA ALA A 100 -9.13 35.59 9.18
C ALA A 100 -9.38 36.46 10.42
N ASP A 101 -8.54 36.34 11.45
CA ASP A 101 -8.58 37.17 12.66
C ASP A 101 -8.31 38.64 12.36
N ILE A 102 -7.26 38.94 11.57
CA ILE A 102 -6.94 40.30 11.09
C ILE A 102 -8.15 40.90 10.36
N LEU A 103 -8.80 40.10 9.52
CA LEU A 103 -9.96 40.52 8.74
C LEU A 103 -11.27 40.44 9.52
N LYS A 104 -11.29 39.92 10.75
CA LYS A 104 -12.51 39.62 11.54
C LYS A 104 -13.55 38.83 10.73
N LEU A 105 -13.09 37.80 10.05
CA LEU A 105 -13.88 36.83 9.30
C LEU A 105 -13.81 35.47 10.01
N SER A 106 -14.84 34.65 9.85
CA SER A 106 -14.77 33.25 10.26
C SER A 106 -13.96 32.46 9.23
N TYR A 107 -13.02 31.65 9.70
CA TYR A 107 -12.32 30.66 8.87
C TYR A 107 -12.62 29.25 9.38
N GLN A 108 -12.82 28.34 8.43
CA GLN A 108 -12.89 26.91 8.70
C GLN A 108 -11.93 26.23 7.73
N SER A 109 -10.94 25.51 8.27
CA SER A 109 -10.04 24.73 7.44
C SER A 109 -10.87 23.74 6.61
N PRO A 110 -10.54 23.53 5.32
CA PRO A 110 -11.13 22.47 4.54
C PRO A 110 -10.95 21.14 5.29
N PRO A 111 -11.96 20.23 5.28
CA PRO A 111 -11.75 18.90 5.81
C PRO A 111 -10.56 18.27 5.09
N ALA A 112 -9.64 17.66 5.84
CA ALA A 112 -8.50 16.96 5.26
C ALA A 112 -9.01 15.98 4.20
N GLN A 113 -8.56 16.13 2.96
CA GLN A 113 -8.90 15.16 1.93
C GLN A 113 -8.35 13.80 2.39
N PRO A 114 -9.15 12.72 2.32
CA PRO A 114 -8.64 11.39 2.59
C PRO A 114 -7.51 11.13 1.60
N ALA A 115 -6.38 10.61 2.11
CA ALA A 115 -5.26 10.24 1.26
C ALA A 115 -5.75 9.37 0.10
N PRO A 116 -5.25 9.58 -1.13
CA PRO A 116 -5.62 8.75 -2.26
C PRO A 116 -5.40 7.27 -1.89
N GLN A 117 -6.44 6.46 -2.06
CA GLN A 117 -6.33 5.04 -1.76
C GLN A 117 -5.36 4.39 -2.76
N PRO A 118 -4.43 3.54 -2.30
CA PRO A 118 -3.53 2.83 -3.20
C PRO A 118 -4.32 1.94 -4.14
N LYS A 119 -3.80 1.78 -5.36
CA LYS A 119 -4.42 0.89 -6.35
C LYS A 119 -4.22 -0.57 -5.94
N VAL A 120 -5.10 -1.46 -6.41
CA VAL A 120 -4.99 -2.90 -6.13
C VAL A 120 -3.64 -3.44 -6.60
N GLU A 121 -3.15 -2.98 -7.74
CA GLU A 121 -1.85 -3.38 -8.30
C GLU A 121 -0.69 -2.97 -7.40
N GLU A 122 -0.75 -1.80 -6.77
CA GLU A 122 0.26 -1.32 -5.83
C GLU A 122 0.24 -2.15 -4.54
N LEU A 123 -0.95 -2.49 -4.05
CA LEU A 123 -1.12 -3.36 -2.89
C LEU A 123 -0.62 -4.79 -3.15
N LEU A 124 -0.90 -5.33 -4.34
CA LEU A 124 -0.39 -6.63 -4.77
C LEU A 124 1.13 -6.66 -4.83
N GLN A 125 1.74 -5.64 -5.45
CA GLN A 125 3.20 -5.54 -5.53
C GLN A 125 3.85 -5.43 -4.15
N ALA A 126 3.26 -4.62 -3.25
CA ALA A 126 3.74 -4.49 -1.88
C ALA A 126 3.63 -5.82 -1.11
N TYR A 127 2.56 -6.58 -1.30
CA TYR A 127 2.40 -7.90 -0.68
C TYR A 127 3.46 -8.89 -1.17
N ILE A 128 3.68 -8.97 -2.49
CA ILE A 128 4.68 -9.85 -3.09
C ILE A 128 6.08 -9.55 -2.52
N GLN A 129 6.44 -8.27 -2.43
CA GLN A 129 7.73 -7.85 -1.86
C GLN A 129 7.89 -8.28 -0.40
N ILE A 130 6.82 -8.18 0.40
CA ILE A 130 6.84 -8.64 1.80
C ILE A 130 7.00 -10.15 1.87
N ASP A 131 6.32 -10.91 1.02
CA ASP A 131 6.44 -12.38 0.99
C ASP A 131 7.87 -12.81 0.60
N GLU A 132 8.44 -12.21 -0.44
CA GLU A 132 9.85 -12.43 -0.84
C GLU A 132 10.82 -12.09 0.29
N GLN A 133 10.60 -10.96 0.98
CA GLN A 133 11.40 -10.58 2.15
C GLN A 133 11.23 -11.58 3.31
N GLU A 134 10.03 -12.15 3.50
CA GLU A 134 9.78 -13.17 4.51
C GLU A 134 10.56 -14.46 4.21
N GLN A 135 10.68 -14.84 2.93
CA GLN A 135 11.51 -15.97 2.51
C GLN A 135 12.98 -15.72 2.84
N GLU A 136 13.53 -14.56 2.48
CA GLU A 136 14.94 -14.23 2.76
C GLU A 136 15.21 -14.11 4.26
N THR A 137 14.26 -13.55 5.02
CA THR A 137 14.35 -13.45 6.48
C THR A 137 14.54 -14.81 7.14
N ARG A 138 14.04 -15.91 6.57
CA ARG A 138 14.28 -17.26 7.10
C ARG A 138 15.74 -17.67 7.00
N PHE A 139 16.43 -17.32 5.91
CA PHE A 139 17.87 -17.56 5.79
C PHE A 139 18.66 -16.73 6.81
N VAL A 140 18.32 -15.45 6.97
CA VAL A 140 18.92 -14.56 7.99
C VAL A 140 18.71 -15.11 9.40
N LYS A 141 17.51 -15.61 9.72
CA LYS A 141 17.24 -16.29 10.99
C LYS A 141 18.13 -17.51 11.18
N GLY A 142 18.33 -18.33 10.15
CA GLY A 142 19.25 -19.46 10.17
C GLY A 142 20.70 -19.04 10.45
N GLN A 143 21.17 -18.00 9.78
CA GLN A 143 22.51 -17.41 10.00
C GLN A 143 22.71 -16.93 11.44
N LEU A 144 21.74 -16.18 11.99
CA LEU A 144 21.83 -15.68 13.36
C LEU A 144 21.84 -16.83 14.38
N LEU A 145 20.99 -17.84 14.18
CA LEU A 145 20.96 -19.02 15.04
C LEU A 145 22.27 -19.79 14.97
N ASP A 146 22.83 -19.96 13.78
CA ASP A 146 24.13 -20.62 13.59
C ASP A 146 25.25 -19.89 14.34
N ALA A 147 25.32 -18.57 14.20
CA ALA A 147 26.28 -17.72 14.91
C ALA A 147 26.12 -17.80 16.44
N MET A 148 24.89 -17.78 16.95
CA MET A 148 24.62 -17.92 18.38
C MET A 148 25.06 -19.29 18.92
N LEU A 149 24.80 -20.36 18.17
CA LEU A 149 25.24 -21.71 18.52
C LEU A 149 26.78 -21.80 18.50
N ALA A 150 27.43 -21.21 17.50
CA ALA A 150 28.89 -21.13 17.41
C ALA A 150 29.52 -20.34 18.57
N ALA A 151 28.81 -19.32 19.08
CA ALA A 151 29.19 -18.55 20.27
C ALA A 151 28.93 -19.31 21.60
N GLY A 152 28.45 -20.55 21.56
CA GLY A 152 28.26 -21.42 22.72
C GLY A 152 26.85 -21.38 23.33
N ALA A 153 25.89 -20.70 22.72
CA ALA A 153 24.50 -20.74 23.19
C ALA A 153 23.93 -22.16 23.05
N LYS A 154 23.20 -22.62 24.07
CA LYS A 154 22.54 -23.94 24.02
C LYS A 154 21.19 -23.82 23.32
N GLN A 155 20.84 -24.82 22.51
CA GLN A 155 19.55 -24.85 21.80
C GLN A 155 18.32 -24.70 22.73
N LYS A 156 18.34 -25.34 23.91
CA LYS A 156 17.26 -25.20 24.91
C LYS A 156 17.14 -23.77 25.43
N PHE A 157 18.28 -23.09 25.61
CA PHE A 157 18.31 -21.69 26.00
C PHE A 157 17.70 -20.83 24.89
N LEU A 158 18.19 -20.96 23.65
CA LEU A 158 17.68 -20.20 22.50
C LEU A 158 16.16 -20.37 22.32
N SER A 159 15.66 -21.61 22.35
CA SER A 159 14.23 -21.91 22.24
C SER A 159 13.40 -21.17 23.29
N SER A 160 13.88 -21.09 24.54
CA SER A 160 13.19 -20.37 25.61
C SER A 160 13.21 -18.85 25.44
N GLN A 161 14.24 -18.28 24.81
CA GLN A 161 14.41 -16.83 24.70
C GLN A 161 13.68 -16.24 23.49
N ILE A 162 13.63 -16.97 22.38
CA ILE A 162 13.13 -16.43 21.10
C ILE A 162 11.76 -17.00 20.68
N GLY A 163 11.19 -17.91 21.48
CA GLY A 163 9.82 -18.40 21.28
C GLY A 163 9.63 -19.36 20.09
N ILE A 164 10.69 -20.03 19.63
CA ILE A 164 10.60 -21.04 18.56
C ILE A 164 11.02 -22.43 19.05
N SER A 165 10.48 -23.47 18.42
CA SER A 165 10.73 -24.84 18.84
C SER A 165 12.19 -25.27 18.59
N PRO A 166 12.74 -26.22 19.38
CA PRO A 166 14.05 -26.79 19.10
C PRO A 166 14.14 -27.37 17.68
N ALA A 167 13.07 -28.00 17.17
CA ALA A 167 13.03 -28.53 15.82
C ALA A 167 13.21 -27.43 14.76
N GLN A 168 12.51 -26.31 14.92
CA GLN A 168 12.62 -25.16 14.01
C GLN A 168 14.03 -24.54 14.04
N ILE A 169 14.69 -24.49 15.20
CA ILE A 169 16.09 -24.04 15.28
C ILE A 169 16.99 -24.92 14.41
N ARG A 170 16.89 -26.25 14.55
CA ARG A 170 17.70 -27.18 13.76
C ARG A 170 17.42 -27.05 12.28
N GLU A 171 16.15 -26.92 11.90
CA GLU A 171 15.75 -26.77 10.51
C GLU A 171 16.32 -25.49 9.88
N LEU A 172 16.14 -24.33 10.52
CA LEU A 172 16.66 -23.05 10.03
C LEU A 172 18.19 -23.06 9.90
N VAL A 173 18.90 -23.60 10.90
CA VAL A 173 20.36 -23.72 10.90
C VAL A 173 20.83 -24.69 9.82
N HIS A 174 20.17 -25.83 9.67
CA HIS A 174 20.49 -26.82 8.64
C HIS A 174 20.37 -26.23 7.24
N VAL A 175 19.24 -25.60 6.93
CA VAL A 175 19.01 -24.98 5.61
C VAL A 175 20.03 -23.88 5.33
N TYR A 176 20.32 -23.02 6.32
CA TYR A 176 21.35 -21.99 6.16
C TYR A 176 22.73 -22.58 5.91
N ARG A 177 23.14 -23.60 6.66
CA ARG A 177 24.45 -24.25 6.47
C ARG A 177 24.58 -24.90 5.10
N THR A 178 23.49 -25.44 4.56
CA THR A 178 23.47 -26.03 3.21
C THR A 178 23.51 -24.95 2.12
N PHE A 179 22.86 -23.80 2.34
CA PHE A 179 22.78 -22.69 1.38
C PHE A 179 23.18 -21.34 1.99
N PRO A 180 24.47 -21.17 2.38
CA PRO A 180 24.89 -20.04 3.22
C PRO A 180 24.95 -18.71 2.47
N THR A 181 25.18 -18.73 1.16
CA THR A 181 25.31 -17.51 0.35
C THR A 181 24.11 -17.32 -0.59
N PRO A 182 23.79 -16.09 -1.00
CA PRO A 182 22.75 -15.84 -1.99
C PRO A 182 22.91 -16.63 -3.29
N GLU A 183 24.15 -16.86 -3.73
CA GLU A 183 24.47 -17.58 -4.97
C GLU A 183 24.22 -19.10 -4.86
N SER A 184 24.21 -19.64 -3.64
CA SER A 184 23.85 -21.04 -3.39
C SER A 184 22.33 -21.26 -3.37
N ARG A 185 21.55 -20.19 -3.49
CA ARG A 185 20.08 -20.19 -3.43
C ARG A 185 19.50 -19.85 -4.81
N ILE A 186 18.24 -20.20 -5.02
CA ILE A 186 17.52 -19.86 -6.25
C ILE A 186 16.36 -18.91 -5.90
N PRO A 187 16.43 -17.61 -6.27
CA PRO A 187 15.43 -16.61 -5.86
C PRO A 187 13.99 -16.89 -6.32
N SER A 188 13.82 -17.58 -7.46
CA SER A 188 12.52 -18.00 -7.98
C SER A 188 11.88 -19.14 -7.17
N LEU A 189 12.63 -19.79 -6.28
CA LEU A 189 12.13 -20.87 -5.43
C LEU A 189 11.95 -20.40 -3.99
N SER A 190 10.84 -20.82 -3.37
CA SER A 190 10.59 -20.52 -1.96
C SER A 190 11.62 -21.16 -1.01
N TRP A 191 11.71 -20.65 0.22
CA TRP A 191 12.57 -21.23 1.26
C TRP A 191 12.25 -22.70 1.52
N TYR A 192 11.00 -23.13 1.31
CA TYR A 192 10.60 -24.53 1.49
C TYR A 192 11.20 -25.48 0.44
N HIS A 193 11.47 -25.03 -0.78
CA HIS A 193 12.20 -25.83 -1.77
C HIS A 193 13.63 -26.08 -1.31
N HIS A 194 14.30 -25.03 -0.83
CA HIS A 194 15.61 -25.13 -0.22
C HIS A 194 15.59 -26.08 0.98
N ARG A 195 14.58 -25.95 1.84
CA ARG A 195 14.41 -26.87 2.97
C ARG A 195 14.32 -28.33 2.52
N VAL A 196 13.45 -28.64 1.56
CA VAL A 196 13.29 -30.01 1.04
C VAL A 196 14.59 -30.52 0.43
N ALA A 197 15.22 -29.73 -0.45
CA ALA A 197 16.49 -30.07 -1.08
C ALA A 197 17.63 -30.27 -0.07
N SER A 198 17.64 -29.53 1.04
CA SER A 198 18.71 -29.57 2.04
C SER A 198 18.87 -30.92 2.75
N HIS A 199 17.84 -31.77 2.69
CA HIS A 199 17.88 -33.11 3.27
C HIS A 199 18.39 -34.17 2.31
N SER A 200 18.64 -33.82 1.04
CA SER A 200 19.17 -34.75 0.05
C SER A 200 20.69 -34.85 0.08
N ASN A 201 21.21 -35.89 -0.57
CA ASN A 201 22.64 -36.09 -0.81
C ASN A 201 23.21 -35.13 -1.86
N GLN A 202 22.36 -34.52 -2.72
CA GLN A 202 22.78 -33.57 -3.76
C GLN A 202 21.91 -32.30 -3.80
N PRO A 203 21.92 -31.46 -2.74
CA PRO A 203 20.97 -30.36 -2.59
C PRO A 203 20.96 -29.36 -3.75
N ALA A 204 22.14 -28.94 -4.22
CA ALA A 204 22.26 -27.94 -5.29
C ALA A 204 21.72 -28.45 -6.64
N VAL A 205 21.99 -29.73 -6.97
CA VAL A 205 21.53 -30.35 -8.22
C VAL A 205 20.01 -30.46 -8.23
N LEU A 206 19.45 -30.91 -7.12
CA LEU A 206 18.00 -31.06 -6.96
C LEU A 206 17.26 -29.73 -6.92
N LEU A 207 17.87 -28.71 -6.31
CA LEU A 207 17.31 -27.36 -6.30
C LEU A 207 17.29 -26.74 -7.70
N ALA A 208 18.37 -26.90 -8.48
CA ALA A 208 18.41 -26.49 -9.88
C ALA A 208 17.35 -27.21 -10.71
N LYS A 209 17.23 -28.54 -10.55
CA LYS A 209 16.18 -29.33 -11.20
C LYS A 209 14.78 -28.82 -10.85
N ALA A 210 14.52 -28.49 -9.59
CA ALA A 210 13.23 -27.97 -9.16
C ALA A 210 12.87 -26.65 -9.85
N ASN A 211 13.85 -25.78 -10.07
CA ASN A 211 13.66 -24.54 -10.80
C ASN A 211 13.38 -24.79 -12.29
N ASP A 212 14.23 -25.59 -12.93
CA ASP A 212 14.18 -25.81 -14.37
C ASP A 212 12.90 -26.57 -14.80
N GLU A 213 12.44 -27.50 -13.97
CA GLU A 213 11.23 -28.29 -14.20
C GLU A 213 9.98 -27.69 -13.49
N SER A 214 10.12 -26.52 -12.83
CA SER A 214 9.04 -25.86 -12.09
C SER A 214 8.33 -26.79 -11.08
N LEU A 215 9.11 -27.63 -10.39
CA LEU A 215 8.58 -28.62 -9.44
C LEU A 215 8.00 -27.93 -8.22
N SER A 216 6.86 -28.42 -7.74
CA SER A 216 6.38 -28.07 -6.39
C SER A 216 7.30 -28.68 -5.33
N THR A 217 7.25 -28.17 -4.09
CA THR A 217 7.99 -28.76 -2.95
C THR A 217 7.65 -30.23 -2.72
N ARG A 218 6.44 -30.64 -3.10
CA ARG A 218 5.96 -32.02 -3.01
C ARG A 218 6.58 -32.88 -4.10
N ASP A 219 6.60 -32.40 -5.34
CA ASP A 219 7.18 -33.14 -6.47
C ASP A 219 8.70 -33.25 -6.30
N LEU A 220 9.35 -32.18 -5.84
CA LEU A 220 10.76 -32.22 -5.46
C LEU A 220 11.04 -33.30 -4.41
N ARG A 221 10.19 -33.41 -3.37
CA ARG A 221 10.34 -34.47 -2.36
C ARG A 221 10.21 -35.87 -2.96
N LYS A 222 9.27 -36.09 -3.90
CA LYS A 222 9.13 -37.37 -4.60
C LYS A 222 10.40 -37.70 -5.37
N VAL A 223 10.92 -36.74 -6.15
CA VAL A 223 12.15 -36.91 -6.92
C VAL A 223 13.33 -37.28 -6.02
N ILE A 224 13.45 -36.64 -4.85
CA ILE A 224 14.50 -36.97 -3.86
C ILE A 224 14.36 -38.42 -3.39
N LEU A 225 13.17 -38.81 -2.93
CA LEU A 225 12.94 -40.17 -2.40
C LEU A 225 13.20 -41.24 -3.46
N GLU A 226 12.81 -41.02 -4.72
CA GLU A 226 13.09 -41.94 -5.81
C GLU A 226 14.59 -42.07 -6.10
N GLN A 227 15.32 -40.96 -6.12
CA GLN A 227 16.77 -40.95 -6.38
C GLN A 227 17.58 -41.57 -5.24
N GLU A 228 17.11 -41.44 -4.00
CA GLU A 228 17.81 -41.93 -2.80
C GLU A 228 17.46 -43.39 -2.45
N GLY A 229 16.64 -44.05 -3.27
CA GLY A 229 16.28 -45.46 -3.09
C GLY A 229 15.09 -45.70 -2.15
N ASP A 230 14.45 -44.63 -1.67
CA ASP A 230 13.26 -44.65 -0.82
C ASP A 230 11.94 -44.64 -1.64
N GLY A 231 11.99 -45.10 -2.89
CA GLY A 231 10.85 -45.12 -3.80
C GLY A 231 9.64 -45.95 -3.31
N GLU A 232 9.83 -46.86 -2.35
CA GLU A 232 8.71 -47.54 -1.68
C GLU A 232 7.83 -46.57 -0.89
N ILE A 233 8.40 -45.52 -0.30
CA ILE A 233 7.64 -44.49 0.43
C ILE A 233 6.75 -43.73 -0.56
N VAL A 234 7.28 -43.38 -1.73
CA VAL A 234 6.52 -42.70 -2.79
C VAL A 234 5.35 -43.58 -3.24
N LYS A 235 5.60 -44.86 -3.53
CA LYS A 235 4.54 -45.81 -3.89
C LYS A 235 3.47 -45.94 -2.81
N GLN A 236 3.86 -46.00 -1.54
CA GLN A 236 2.91 -46.05 -0.43
C GLN A 236 2.06 -44.77 -0.33
N GLU A 237 2.66 -43.60 -0.52
CA GLU A 237 1.95 -42.32 -0.52
C GLU A 237 0.96 -42.24 -1.69
N GLU A 238 1.36 -42.68 -2.89
CA GLU A 238 0.50 -42.74 -4.08
C GLU A 238 -0.66 -43.72 -3.90
N ASP A 239 -0.39 -44.91 -3.37
CA ASP A 239 -1.42 -45.89 -3.04
C ASP A 239 -2.43 -45.35 -2.02
N GLN A 240 -1.98 -44.57 -1.04
CA GLN A 240 -2.86 -43.95 -0.06
C GLN A 240 -3.73 -42.85 -0.68
N GLU A 241 -3.18 -42.01 -1.54
CA GLU A 241 -3.96 -41.03 -2.28
C GLU A 241 -4.98 -41.67 -3.21
N GLN A 242 -4.58 -42.70 -3.94
CA GLN A 242 -5.49 -43.43 -4.81
C GLN A 242 -6.64 -44.05 -4.01
N LYS A 243 -6.36 -44.63 -2.83
CA LYS A 243 -7.39 -45.13 -1.93
C LYS A 243 -8.32 -44.02 -1.43
N LYS A 244 -7.81 -42.82 -1.15
CA LYS A 244 -8.66 -41.66 -0.77
C LYS A 244 -9.56 -41.23 -1.92
N ALA A 245 -9.01 -41.11 -3.13
CA ALA A 245 -9.77 -40.74 -4.33
C ALA A 245 -10.89 -41.76 -4.61
N GLN A 246 -10.59 -43.06 -4.51
CA GLN A 246 -11.59 -44.13 -4.67
C GLN A 246 -12.72 -44.02 -3.63
N ARG A 247 -12.40 -43.73 -2.36
CA ARG A 247 -13.41 -43.54 -1.30
C ARG A 247 -14.27 -42.30 -1.53
N LEU A 248 -13.67 -41.20 -1.99
CA LEU A 248 -14.40 -39.99 -2.36
C LEU A 248 -15.36 -40.29 -3.52
N LEU A 249 -14.89 -40.93 -4.58
CA LEU A 249 -15.69 -41.33 -5.72
C LEU A 249 -16.87 -42.22 -5.29
N ALA A 250 -16.63 -43.22 -4.43
CA ALA A 250 -17.69 -44.08 -3.92
C ALA A 250 -18.74 -43.30 -3.12
N SER A 251 -18.32 -42.29 -2.36
CA SER A 251 -19.23 -41.40 -1.61
C SER A 251 -20.07 -40.53 -2.54
N VAL A 252 -19.45 -39.97 -3.58
CA VAL A 252 -20.15 -39.20 -4.63
C VAL A 252 -21.16 -40.08 -5.35
N GLN A 253 -20.76 -41.27 -5.81
CA GLN A 253 -21.67 -42.23 -6.46
C GLN A 253 -22.87 -42.56 -5.57
N LYS A 254 -22.65 -42.78 -4.27
CA LYS A 254 -23.72 -43.04 -3.31
C LYS A 254 -24.66 -41.84 -3.15
N MET A 255 -24.14 -40.61 -3.12
CA MET A 255 -24.97 -39.39 -3.05
C MET A 255 -25.81 -39.24 -4.32
N LEU A 256 -25.21 -39.39 -5.49
CA LEU A 256 -25.91 -39.26 -6.78
C LEU A 256 -27.02 -40.31 -6.93
N ALA A 257 -26.81 -41.53 -6.43
CA ALA A 257 -27.80 -42.60 -6.46
C ALA A 257 -29.09 -42.28 -5.66
N THR A 258 -29.06 -41.31 -4.73
CA THR A 258 -30.27 -40.92 -3.98
C THR A 258 -31.31 -40.19 -4.83
N GLY A 259 -30.91 -39.58 -5.97
CA GLY A 259 -31.81 -38.93 -6.92
C GLY A 259 -32.56 -37.69 -6.41
N GLY A 260 -32.29 -37.26 -5.19
CA GLY A 260 -32.92 -36.09 -4.56
C GLY A 260 -32.41 -34.75 -5.11
N GLU A 261 -32.94 -33.65 -4.57
CA GLU A 261 -32.56 -32.30 -4.97
C GLU A 261 -31.06 -32.02 -4.74
N ALA A 262 -30.53 -32.45 -3.60
CA ALA A 262 -29.09 -32.36 -3.30
C ALA A 262 -28.21 -33.18 -4.26
N ALA A 263 -28.71 -34.34 -4.75
CA ALA A 263 -28.00 -35.16 -5.73
C ALA A 263 -27.93 -34.48 -7.10
N LYS A 264 -29.06 -33.88 -7.54
CA LYS A 264 -29.12 -33.10 -8.80
C LYS A 264 -28.24 -31.86 -8.75
N TRP A 265 -28.22 -31.17 -7.61
CA TRP A 265 -27.32 -30.04 -7.38
C TRP A 265 -25.85 -30.49 -7.50
N LEU A 266 -25.44 -31.54 -6.77
CA LEU A 266 -24.07 -32.06 -6.84
C LEU A 266 -23.67 -32.51 -8.25
N GLU A 267 -24.58 -33.15 -8.99
CA GLU A 267 -24.34 -33.56 -10.37
C GLU A 267 -24.05 -32.37 -11.29
N ASN A 268 -24.79 -31.27 -11.13
CA ASN A 268 -24.62 -30.06 -11.94
C ASN A 268 -23.30 -29.34 -11.61
N GLU A 269 -22.93 -29.24 -10.34
CA GLU A 269 -21.65 -28.65 -9.91
C GLU A 269 -20.46 -29.46 -10.45
N LEU A 270 -20.52 -30.80 -10.35
CA LEU A 270 -19.47 -31.67 -10.91
C LEU A 270 -19.34 -31.49 -12.44
N LYS A 271 -20.46 -31.30 -13.15
CA LYS A 271 -20.44 -31.02 -14.60
C LYS A 271 -19.86 -29.64 -14.94
N GLN A 272 -20.04 -28.64 -14.07
CA GLN A 272 -19.43 -27.32 -14.26
C GLN A 272 -17.92 -27.38 -14.04
N LEU A 273 -17.49 -27.98 -12.92
CA LEU A 273 -16.07 -28.17 -12.61
C LEU A 273 -15.31 -28.85 -13.75
N LEU A 274 -15.88 -29.91 -14.33
CA LEU A 274 -15.24 -30.65 -15.44
C LEU A 274 -15.26 -29.91 -16.79
N LYS A 275 -16.08 -28.86 -16.94
CA LYS A 275 -16.11 -28.02 -18.15
C LYS A 275 -15.13 -26.86 -18.07
N GLU A 276 -14.87 -26.34 -16.88
CA GLU A 276 -13.92 -25.24 -16.68
C GLU A 276 -12.47 -25.67 -16.95
N GLU A 277 -12.13 -26.95 -16.76
CA GLU A 277 -10.80 -27.50 -17.11
C GLU A 277 -10.56 -27.68 -18.63
N GLN A 278 -11.56 -27.50 -19.49
CA GLN A 278 -11.44 -27.66 -20.95
C GLN A 278 -11.31 -26.34 -21.73
N ASN A 279 -11.33 -25.19 -21.05
CA ASN A 279 -11.12 -23.86 -21.62
C ASN A 279 -9.84 -23.22 -21.07
#